data_AF-A0A382RDT5-F1
#
_entry.id   AF-A0A382RDT5-F1
#
_cell.length_a   1.000
_cell.length_b   1.000
_cell.length_c   1.000
_cell.angle_alpha   90.00
_cell.angle_beta   90.00
_cell.angle_gamma   90.00
#
_symmetry.space_group_name_H-M   'P 1'
#
loop_
_entity.id
_entity.type
_entity.pdbx_description
1 polymer ?
#
loop_
_entity_poly.entity_id
_entity_poly.type
_entity_poly.pdbx_seq_one_letter_code
_entity_poly.pdbx_strand_id
1 'polypeptide(L)'
;MSKVIAKQIDHILRGDKFLRHKKNAKGSTAIYSRNHPTAKFVRVVVDSGIDLASGKASNQIGIKLVYINRQKGWRVITTEIFATAKKLASTIKAQEAAEKFVKSCKFCKAKKFKAKTGNTVCANACWTAWAGKKKAGAKKKKTSQKVAAKSSQKSSAKKASLRAVKKNRQRKGQKNLQRFTQEI
;
A
#
# COMPACT_ATOMS: atom_id res chain seq x y z
N MET A 1 17.33 18.81 -26.49
CA MET A 1 16.04 18.74 -25.76
C MET A 1 15.80 20.02 -24.96
N SER A 2 14.60 20.59 -25.06
CA SER A 2 14.33 22.01 -24.76
C SER A 2 13.63 22.23 -23.41
N LYS A 3 14.09 23.24 -22.66
CA LYS A 3 13.42 23.74 -21.44
C LYS A 3 12.12 24.49 -21.77
N VAL A 4 12.01 25.07 -22.98
CA VAL A 4 10.79 25.75 -23.44
C VAL A 4 9.65 24.75 -23.58
N ILE A 5 9.93 23.59 -24.21
CA ILE A 5 8.95 22.49 -24.34
C ILE A 5 8.55 21.96 -22.96
N ALA A 6 9.49 21.83 -22.03
CA ALA A 6 9.18 21.41 -20.65
C ALA A 6 8.20 22.36 -19.96
N LYS A 7 8.39 23.69 -20.09
CA LYS A 7 7.47 24.70 -19.56
C LYS A 7 6.09 24.61 -20.21
N GLN A 8 6.02 24.40 -21.53
CA GLN A 8 4.76 24.23 -22.25
C GLN A 8 3.98 23.01 -21.73
N ILE A 9 4.65 21.87 -21.57
CA ILE A 9 4.03 20.64 -21.03
C ILE A 9 3.52 20.87 -19.60
N ASP A 10 4.33 21.48 -18.72
CA ASP A 10 3.93 21.77 -17.34
C ASP A 10 2.70 22.70 -17.30
N HIS A 11 2.67 23.73 -18.15
CA HIS A 11 1.54 24.66 -18.24
C HIS A 11 0.24 23.95 -18.69
N ILE A 12 0.30 23.12 -19.74
CA ILE A 12 -0.87 22.34 -20.21
C ILE A 12 -1.39 21.44 -19.09
N LEU A 13 -0.50 20.68 -18.45
CA LEU A 13 -0.88 19.71 -17.43
C LEU A 13 -1.46 20.40 -16.18
N ARG A 14 -0.85 21.51 -15.73
CA ARG A 14 -1.39 22.29 -14.61
C ARG A 14 -2.72 22.95 -14.94
N GLY A 15 -2.90 23.45 -16.16
CA GLY A 15 -4.18 23.97 -16.64
C GLY A 15 -5.30 22.93 -16.56
N ASP A 16 -4.99 21.67 -16.89
CA ASP A 16 -5.91 20.53 -16.76
C ASP A 16 -6.01 19.94 -15.35
N LYS A 17 -5.46 20.64 -14.34
CA LYS A 17 -5.46 20.30 -12.92
C LYS A 17 -4.70 19.01 -12.59
N PHE A 18 -3.70 18.65 -13.39
CA PHE A 18 -2.79 17.57 -13.03
C PHE A 18 -1.87 17.99 -11.88
N LEU A 19 -1.71 17.08 -10.92
CA LEU A 19 -0.77 17.23 -9.81
C LEU A 19 0.54 16.58 -10.17
N ARG A 20 1.64 17.34 -10.05
CA ARG A 20 3.00 16.81 -10.18
C ARG A 20 3.37 16.00 -8.95
N HIS A 21 3.88 14.80 -9.15
CA HIS A 21 4.42 13.96 -8.09
C HIS A 21 5.82 14.42 -7.69
N LYS A 22 6.11 14.41 -6.39
CA LYS A 22 7.42 14.81 -5.84
C LYS A 22 8.54 13.84 -6.24
N LYS A 23 8.22 12.56 -6.39
CA LYS A 23 9.19 11.50 -6.70
C LYS A 23 8.62 10.57 -7.76
N ASN A 24 9.49 10.11 -8.65
CA ASN A 24 9.23 8.99 -9.53
C ASN A 24 10.11 7.81 -9.08
N ALA A 25 9.52 6.82 -8.43
CA ALA A 25 10.29 5.67 -7.92
C ALA A 25 10.78 4.73 -9.04
N LYS A 26 10.32 4.93 -10.28
CA LYS A 26 10.59 4.03 -11.41
C LYS A 26 11.37 4.69 -12.55
N GLY A 27 11.78 5.95 -12.42
CA GLY A 27 12.46 6.68 -13.48
C GLY A 27 12.90 8.08 -13.07
N SER A 28 13.58 8.78 -13.97
CA SER A 28 14.11 10.13 -13.74
C SER A 28 13.19 11.24 -14.24
N THR A 29 12.00 10.92 -14.74
CA THR A 29 11.07 11.89 -15.33
C THR A 29 9.98 12.34 -14.35
N ALA A 30 9.47 13.55 -14.55
CA ALA A 30 8.36 14.09 -13.78
C ALA A 30 7.05 13.39 -14.14
N ILE A 31 6.40 12.82 -13.12
CA ILE A 31 5.08 12.20 -13.28
C ILE A 31 4.01 13.18 -12.83
N TYR A 32 2.92 13.22 -13.60
CA TYR A 32 1.73 14.01 -13.32
C TYR A 32 0.53 13.06 -13.23
N SER A 33 -0.42 13.37 -12.37
CA SER A 33 -1.69 12.63 -12.37
C SER A 33 -2.87 13.49 -11.95
N ARG A 34 -4.05 13.13 -12.45
CA ARG A 34 -5.34 13.61 -11.93
C ARG A 34 -6.35 12.47 -11.83
N ASN A 35 -7.43 12.70 -11.09
CA ASN A 35 -8.56 11.78 -11.10
C ASN A 35 -9.25 11.82 -12.47
N HIS A 36 -9.71 10.66 -12.94
CA HIS A 36 -10.54 10.59 -14.14
C HIS A 36 -11.83 11.38 -13.90
N PRO A 37 -12.33 12.17 -14.88
CA PRO A 37 -13.48 13.04 -14.69
C PRO A 37 -14.75 12.29 -14.24
N THR A 38 -14.94 11.06 -14.74
CA THR A 38 -16.16 10.28 -14.49
C THR A 38 -15.95 8.97 -13.74
N ALA A 39 -14.69 8.52 -13.58
CA ALA A 39 -14.40 7.18 -13.06
C ALA A 39 -13.70 7.27 -11.70
N LYS A 40 -14.48 7.07 -10.62
CA LYS A 40 -14.10 7.31 -9.22
C LYS A 40 -12.75 6.70 -8.78
N PHE A 41 -12.41 5.54 -9.32
CA PHE A 41 -11.20 4.79 -8.95
C PHE A 41 -10.15 4.78 -10.06
N VAL A 42 -10.28 5.63 -11.06
CA VAL A 42 -9.33 5.73 -12.17
C VAL A 42 -8.62 7.06 -12.11
N ARG A 43 -7.33 7.04 -12.43
CA ARG A 43 -6.50 8.22 -12.66
C ARG A 43 -5.93 8.20 -14.05
N VAL A 44 -5.78 9.39 -14.61
CA VAL A 44 -4.92 9.62 -15.75
C VAL A 44 -3.53 9.92 -15.19
N VAL A 45 -2.54 9.16 -15.65
CA VAL A 45 -1.14 9.34 -15.29
C VAL A 45 -0.39 9.71 -16.56
N VAL A 46 0.35 10.82 -16.48
CA VAL A 46 1.19 11.33 -17.55
C VAL A 46 2.63 11.28 -17.08
N ASP A 47 3.45 10.49 -17.74
CA ASP A 47 4.90 10.62 -17.71
C ASP A 47 5.27 11.74 -18.66
N SER A 48 5.58 12.93 -18.12
CA SER A 48 5.78 14.12 -18.95
C SER A 48 7.05 14.06 -19.80
N GLY A 49 7.93 13.10 -19.53
CA GLY A 49 9.23 13.05 -20.16
C GLY A 49 10.16 14.20 -19.74
N ILE A 50 9.75 15.06 -18.81
CA ILE A 50 10.61 16.13 -18.26
C ILE A 50 11.58 15.48 -17.29
N ASP A 51 12.85 15.46 -17.65
CA ASP A 51 13.90 14.94 -16.80
C ASP A 51 14.05 15.81 -15.54
N LEU A 52 14.07 15.16 -14.37
CA LEU A 52 14.07 15.81 -13.06
C LEU A 52 15.39 16.51 -12.75
N ALA A 53 16.51 16.06 -13.33
CA ALA A 53 17.83 16.63 -13.09
C ALA A 53 18.08 17.85 -14.00
N SER A 54 17.86 17.70 -15.31
CA SER A 54 18.16 18.73 -16.30
C SER A 54 17.00 19.72 -16.55
N GLY A 55 15.77 19.35 -16.19
CA GLY A 55 14.56 20.12 -16.48
C GLY A 55 14.22 20.19 -17.97
N LYS A 56 14.85 19.35 -18.80
CA LYS A 56 14.61 19.29 -20.25
C LYS A 56 13.55 18.23 -20.55
N ALA A 57 12.67 18.52 -21.50
CA ALA A 57 11.63 17.57 -21.93
C ALA A 57 12.13 16.60 -23.00
N SER A 58 11.76 15.33 -22.86
CA SER A 58 11.71 14.26 -23.86
C SER A 58 10.74 14.58 -25.02
N ASN A 59 10.92 13.93 -26.17
CA ASN A 59 10.06 14.08 -27.35
C ASN A 59 8.80 13.21 -27.23
N GLN A 60 8.81 12.26 -26.29
CA GLN A 60 7.73 11.33 -26.02
C GLN A 60 7.20 11.53 -24.60
N ILE A 61 5.90 11.69 -24.52
CA ILE A 61 5.12 11.87 -23.29
C ILE A 61 4.23 10.65 -23.16
N GLY A 62 4.42 9.86 -22.10
CA GLY A 62 3.67 8.63 -21.86
C GLY A 62 2.35 8.92 -21.14
N ILE A 63 1.23 8.38 -21.63
CA ILE A 63 -0.09 8.58 -21.04
C ILE A 63 -0.75 7.24 -20.82
N LYS A 64 -1.20 6.99 -19.59
CA LYS A 64 -1.89 5.74 -19.21
C LYS A 64 -2.99 5.97 -18.20
N LEU A 65 -3.98 5.09 -18.21
CA LEU A 65 -4.98 5.00 -17.16
C LEU A 65 -4.55 4.01 -16.10
N VAL A 66 -4.75 4.40 -14.85
CA VAL A 66 -4.42 3.61 -13.69
C VAL A 66 -5.65 3.49 -12.80
N TYR A 67 -6.00 2.27 -12.42
CA TYR A 67 -6.96 2.03 -11.36
C TYR A 67 -6.29 2.08 -9.98
N ILE A 68 -6.93 2.77 -9.04
CA ILE A 68 -6.54 2.81 -7.63
C ILE A 68 -7.44 1.83 -6.87
N ASN A 69 -6.83 0.79 -6.31
CA ASN A 69 -7.55 -0.15 -5.47
C ASN A 69 -7.85 0.42 -4.07
N ARG A 70 -8.64 -0.31 -3.27
CA ARG A 70 -8.98 0.10 -1.90
C ARG A 70 -7.77 0.26 -0.99
N GLN A 71 -6.67 -0.44 -1.27
CA GLN A 71 -5.39 -0.32 -0.57
C GLN A 71 -4.51 0.82 -1.11
N LYS A 72 -5.08 1.74 -1.91
CA LYS A 72 -4.38 2.87 -2.58
C LYS A 72 -3.25 2.44 -3.52
N GLY A 73 -3.20 1.17 -3.90
CA GLY A 73 -2.27 0.61 -4.87
C GLY A 73 -2.70 0.90 -6.31
N TRP A 74 -1.72 1.22 -7.16
CA TRP A 74 -1.93 1.56 -8.56
C TRP A 74 -1.82 0.34 -9.46
N ARG A 75 -2.76 0.18 -10.40
CA ARG A 75 -2.72 -0.84 -11.44
C ARG A 75 -2.99 -0.21 -12.79
N VAL A 76 -2.07 -0.37 -13.72
CA VAL A 76 -2.21 0.14 -15.09
C VAL A 76 -3.31 -0.65 -15.80
N ILE A 77 -4.35 0.02 -16.27
CA ILE A 77 -5.53 -0.62 -16.91
C ILE A 77 -5.56 -0.44 -18.43
N THR A 78 -4.87 0.56 -18.96
CA THR A 78 -4.66 0.74 -20.40
C THR A 78 -3.18 0.66 -20.74
N THR A 79 -2.87 0.29 -21.98
CA THR A 79 -1.51 0.43 -22.50
C THR A 79 -1.10 1.89 -22.49
N GLU A 80 0.20 2.11 -22.26
CA GLU A 80 0.78 3.43 -22.36
C GLU A 80 0.82 3.84 -23.83
N ILE A 81 0.29 5.03 -24.11
CA ILE A 81 0.34 5.65 -25.43
C ILE A 81 1.25 6.85 -25.35
N PHE A 82 1.94 7.15 -26.45
CA PHE A 82 2.90 8.24 -26.51
C PHE A 82 2.33 9.43 -27.28
N ALA A 83 2.52 10.62 -26.72
CA ALA A 83 2.16 11.88 -27.35
C ALA A 83 3.40 12.77 -27.50
N THR A 84 3.30 13.73 -28.42
CA THR A 84 4.19 14.90 -28.46
C THR A 84 3.56 16.06 -27.69
N ALA A 85 4.34 17.08 -27.33
CA ALA A 85 3.84 18.25 -26.60
C ALA A 85 2.64 18.93 -27.30
N LYS A 86 2.65 19.00 -28.64
CA LYS A 86 1.56 19.61 -29.43
C LYS A 86 0.25 18.80 -29.35
N LYS A 87 0.33 17.47 -29.31
CA LYS A 87 -0.84 16.57 -29.26
C LYS A 87 -1.20 16.11 -27.85
N LEU A 88 -0.57 16.67 -26.82
CA LEU A 88 -0.72 16.20 -25.44
C LEU A 88 -2.18 16.25 -24.96
N ALA A 89 -2.82 17.41 -25.04
CA ALA A 89 -4.18 17.61 -24.54
C ALA A 89 -5.22 16.73 -25.26
N SER A 90 -5.12 16.63 -26.60
CA SER A 90 -6.03 15.77 -27.38
C SER A 90 -5.81 14.29 -27.07
N THR A 91 -4.56 13.86 -26.88
CA THR A 91 -4.23 12.47 -26.54
C THR A 91 -4.69 12.12 -25.12
N ILE A 92 -4.62 13.05 -24.15
CA ILE A 92 -5.19 12.87 -22.82
C ILE A 92 -6.71 12.60 -22.92
N LYS A 93 -7.45 13.43 -23.65
CA LYS A 93 -8.90 13.25 -23.85
C LYS A 93 -9.24 11.91 -24.54
N ALA A 94 -8.45 11.52 -25.55
CA ALA A 94 -8.63 10.23 -26.21
C ALA A 94 -8.40 9.06 -25.24
N GLN A 95 -7.37 9.15 -24.39
CA GLN A 95 -7.07 8.13 -23.39
C GLN A 95 -8.12 8.08 -22.28
N GLU A 96 -8.73 9.20 -21.92
CA GLU A 96 -9.87 9.24 -21.00
C GLU A 96 -11.10 8.53 -21.59
N ALA A 97 -11.38 8.75 -22.87
CA ALA A 97 -12.46 8.01 -23.56
C ALA A 97 -12.18 6.50 -23.61
N ALA A 98 -10.91 6.09 -23.66
CA ALA A 98 -10.51 4.69 -23.65
C ALA A 98 -10.94 3.93 -22.38
N GLU A 99 -11.22 4.64 -21.28
CA GLU A 99 -11.69 4.07 -20.01
C GLU A 99 -12.94 3.18 -20.19
N LYS A 100 -13.84 3.57 -21.10
CA LYS A 100 -15.10 2.88 -21.38
C LYS A 100 -14.88 1.48 -21.95
N PHE A 101 -13.80 1.29 -22.70
CA PHE A 101 -13.44 0.02 -23.33
C PHE A 101 -12.69 -0.92 -22.38
N VAL A 102 -12.26 -0.42 -21.22
CA VAL A 102 -11.65 -1.27 -20.19
C VAL A 102 -12.74 -2.13 -19.54
N LYS A 103 -12.63 -3.44 -19.77
CA LYS A 103 -13.56 -4.45 -19.23
C LYS A 103 -13.62 -4.36 -17.70
N SER A 104 -14.83 -4.34 -17.17
CA SER A 104 -15.09 -4.46 -15.73
C SER A 104 -15.23 -5.93 -15.32
N CYS A 105 -14.92 -6.22 -14.07
CA CYS A 105 -15.15 -7.54 -13.49
C CYS A 105 -16.63 -7.75 -13.20
N LYS A 106 -17.19 -8.91 -13.60
CA LYS A 106 -18.60 -9.25 -13.36
C LYS A 106 -18.96 -9.24 -11.86
N PHE A 107 -18.07 -9.70 -10.99
CA PHE A 107 -18.38 -9.86 -9.57
C PHE A 107 -18.13 -8.59 -8.73
N CYS A 108 -16.96 -7.95 -8.88
CA CYS A 108 -16.56 -6.79 -8.06
C CYS A 108 -16.72 -5.45 -8.79
N LYS A 109 -17.18 -5.45 -10.05
CA LYS A 109 -17.38 -4.26 -10.91
C LYS A 109 -16.12 -3.39 -11.12
N ALA A 110 -14.97 -3.80 -10.60
CA ALA A 110 -13.70 -3.11 -10.76
C ALA A 110 -13.14 -3.31 -12.17
N LYS A 111 -12.42 -2.31 -12.68
CA LYS A 111 -11.73 -2.40 -13.97
C LYS A 111 -10.66 -3.49 -13.93
N LYS A 112 -10.56 -4.27 -15.00
CA LYS A 112 -9.55 -5.31 -15.15
C LYS A 112 -8.24 -4.71 -15.67
N PHE A 113 -7.13 -5.35 -15.32
CA PHE A 113 -5.79 -5.00 -15.79
C PHE A 113 -5.03 -6.27 -16.20
N LYS A 114 -4.02 -6.14 -17.05
CA LYS A 114 -3.09 -7.23 -17.33
C LYS A 114 -2.02 -7.30 -16.26
N ALA A 115 -1.91 -8.44 -15.59
CA ALA A 115 -0.82 -8.73 -14.66
C ALA A 115 0.49 -8.95 -15.44
N LYS A 116 1.63 -8.92 -14.74
CA LYS A 116 2.95 -9.21 -15.33
C LYS A 116 3.01 -10.58 -16.00
N THR A 117 2.22 -11.54 -15.53
CA THR A 117 2.10 -12.90 -16.07
C THR A 117 1.20 -12.98 -17.31
N GLY A 118 0.72 -11.86 -17.87
CA GLY A 118 -0.16 -11.82 -19.04
C GLY A 118 -1.65 -11.99 -18.72
N ASN A 119 -1.99 -12.56 -17.57
CA ASN A 119 -3.38 -12.81 -17.17
C ASN A 119 -4.15 -11.51 -16.89
N THR A 120 -5.42 -11.46 -17.32
CA THR A 120 -6.31 -10.32 -17.04
C THR A 120 -6.95 -10.50 -15.66
N VAL A 121 -6.63 -9.63 -14.71
CA VAL A 121 -7.04 -9.70 -13.31
C VAL A 121 -7.90 -8.49 -12.94
N CYS A 122 -8.84 -8.65 -12.01
CA CYS A 122 -9.62 -7.54 -11.47
C CYS A 122 -8.81 -6.74 -10.43
N ALA A 123 -8.93 -5.42 -10.44
CA ALA A 123 -8.13 -4.55 -9.60
C ALA A 123 -8.47 -4.59 -8.09
N ASN A 124 -9.70 -4.97 -7.78
CA ASN A 124 -10.09 -5.44 -6.45
C ASN A 124 -10.20 -6.94 -6.58
N ALA A 125 -9.35 -7.71 -5.92
CA ALA A 125 -9.32 -9.17 -6.04
C ALA A 125 -10.68 -9.77 -5.68
N CYS A 126 -11.56 -9.90 -6.68
CA CYS A 126 -12.65 -10.84 -6.66
C CYS A 126 -12.01 -12.20 -6.36
N TRP A 127 -12.07 -12.61 -5.09
CA TRP A 127 -11.46 -13.81 -4.50
C TRP A 127 -9.91 -13.76 -4.40
N THR A 128 -9.40 -13.00 -3.43
CA THR A 128 -8.29 -13.40 -2.51
C THR A 128 -6.99 -14.07 -3.03
N ALA A 129 -6.65 -14.08 -4.32
CA ALA A 129 -5.39 -14.68 -4.78
C ALA A 129 -4.14 -13.79 -4.61
N TRP A 130 -4.30 -12.50 -4.29
CA TRP A 130 -3.18 -11.57 -4.02
C TRP A 130 -3.05 -11.16 -2.54
N ALA A 131 -3.94 -11.62 -1.66
CA ALA A 131 -3.85 -11.42 -0.22
C ALA A 131 -2.91 -12.43 0.48
N GLY A 132 -2.34 -13.38 -0.27
CA GLY A 132 -1.64 -14.56 0.26
C GLY A 132 -0.14 -14.43 0.53
N LYS A 133 0.49 -13.25 0.48
CA LYS A 133 1.89 -13.09 0.93
C LYS A 133 2.09 -11.79 1.72
N LYS A 134 1.52 -11.74 2.93
CA LYS A 134 2.26 -11.48 4.18
C LYS A 134 1.33 -11.69 5.39
N LYS A 135 1.77 -12.62 6.24
CA LYS A 135 1.23 -13.11 7.51
C LYS A 135 0.49 -12.05 8.36
N ALA A 136 -0.79 -12.30 8.65
CA ALA A 136 -1.47 -11.88 9.89
C ALA A 136 -2.77 -12.69 10.03
N GLY A 137 -2.65 -14.00 10.27
CA GLY A 137 -3.80 -14.89 10.23
C GLY A 137 -3.58 -16.27 10.83
N ALA A 138 -2.66 -16.44 11.78
CA ALA A 138 -2.79 -17.55 12.75
C ALA A 138 -3.72 -17.07 13.88
N LYS A 139 -5.00 -16.85 13.57
CA LYS A 139 -6.03 -16.91 14.61
C LYS A 139 -6.04 -18.36 15.08
N LYS A 140 -5.35 -18.63 16.19
CA LYS A 140 -5.48 -19.86 16.97
C LYS A 140 -6.98 -20.12 17.11
N LYS A 141 -7.49 -21.18 16.46
CA LYS A 141 -8.79 -21.75 16.80
C LYS A 141 -8.74 -22.05 18.30
N LYS A 142 -9.43 -21.25 19.11
CA LYS A 142 -9.78 -21.63 20.48
C LYS A 142 -10.87 -22.69 20.36
N THR A 143 -10.47 -23.94 20.18
CA THR A 143 -11.29 -25.08 20.57
C THR A 143 -11.19 -25.21 22.09
N SER A 144 -12.13 -24.60 22.80
CA SER A 144 -12.43 -25.01 24.17
C SER A 144 -13.85 -25.52 24.16
N GLN A 145 -13.94 -26.85 24.13
CA GLN A 145 -15.17 -27.59 24.36
C GLN A 145 -15.74 -27.22 25.72
N LYS A 146 -17.06 -27.07 25.68
CA LYS A 146 -18.01 -26.88 26.76
C LYS A 146 -17.86 -28.01 27.79
N VAL A 147 -17.29 -27.73 28.97
CA VAL A 147 -17.40 -28.64 30.12
C VAL A 147 -18.66 -28.26 30.87
N ALA A 148 -19.71 -29.03 30.64
CA ALA A 148 -20.92 -29.03 31.44
C ALA A 148 -20.63 -29.65 32.82
N ALA A 149 -21.14 -29.00 33.85
CA ALA A 149 -21.07 -29.45 35.23
C ALA A 149 -21.66 -30.85 35.41
N LYS A 150 -20.93 -31.72 36.13
CA LYS A 150 -21.50 -32.85 36.86
C LYS A 150 -21.01 -32.80 38.30
N SER A 151 -21.97 -32.64 39.19
CA SER A 151 -21.89 -32.85 40.62
C SER A 151 -21.70 -34.35 40.95
N SER A 152 -20.92 -34.65 41.98
CA SER A 152 -21.25 -35.62 43.05
C SER A 152 -20.07 -35.80 44.01
N GLN A 153 -20.43 -36.05 45.27
CA GLN A 153 -19.65 -35.94 46.50
C GLN A 153 -18.79 -37.19 46.78
N LYS A 154 -17.70 -37.05 47.58
CA LYS A 154 -17.61 -37.59 48.97
C LYS A 154 -16.20 -37.51 49.63
N SER A 155 -16.22 -37.09 50.91
CA SER A 155 -15.47 -37.56 52.12
C SER A 155 -13.92 -37.48 52.13
N SER A 156 -13.28 -36.57 52.89
CA SER A 156 -12.99 -36.56 54.35
C SER A 156 -11.77 -37.38 54.80
N ALA A 157 -10.73 -36.73 55.35
CA ALA A 157 -10.14 -37.02 56.68
C ALA A 157 -8.82 -36.26 56.91
N LYS A 158 -8.76 -35.56 58.05
CA LYS A 158 -7.57 -34.98 58.69
C LYS A 158 -6.57 -36.07 59.11
N LYS A 159 -5.27 -35.74 59.10
CA LYS A 159 -4.39 -35.91 60.29
C LYS A 159 -3.14 -35.04 60.18
N ALA A 160 -2.75 -34.51 61.34
CA ALA A 160 -1.71 -33.52 61.58
C ALA A 160 -0.55 -34.12 62.39
N SER A 161 0.47 -33.29 62.64
CA SER A 161 1.63 -33.41 63.55
C SER A 161 2.91 -33.99 62.89
N LEU A 162 4.12 -33.42 63.03
CA LEU A 162 4.80 -32.66 64.11
C LEU A 162 5.78 -31.62 63.46
N ARG A 163 5.82 -30.31 63.79
CA ARG A 163 6.64 -29.60 64.84
C ARG A 163 8.06 -30.17 65.03
N ALA A 164 9.18 -29.45 65.16
CA ALA A 164 9.59 -28.03 65.26
C ALA A 164 11.16 -28.02 65.08
N VAL A 165 11.91 -26.93 64.79
CA VAL A 165 12.49 -26.00 65.79
C VAL A 165 13.46 -24.99 65.10
N LYS A 166 13.14 -23.68 65.25
CA LYS A 166 13.98 -22.46 65.55
C LYS A 166 15.15 -22.03 64.63
N LYS A 167 15.12 -20.79 64.05
CA LYS A 167 15.54 -19.44 64.57
C LYS A 167 17.07 -19.23 64.37
N ASN A 168 17.70 -18.11 63.96
CA ASN A 168 17.36 -16.68 63.81
C ASN A 168 18.60 -15.91 63.22
N ARG A 169 18.41 -14.61 62.91
CA ARG A 169 19.38 -13.47 62.71
C ARG A 169 19.71 -13.13 61.25
N GLN A 170 19.17 -12.06 60.62
CA GLN A 170 19.26 -10.60 60.83
C GLN A 170 20.64 -9.95 60.57
N ARG A 171 20.74 -9.09 59.53
CA ARG A 171 20.90 -7.61 59.58
C ARG A 171 21.25 -7.03 58.18
N LYS A 172 20.51 -6.01 57.69
CA LYS A 172 20.91 -4.59 57.47
C LYS A 172 22.22 -4.43 56.66
N GLY A 173 22.39 -3.61 55.62
CA GLY A 173 21.66 -2.48 55.04
C GLY A 173 22.67 -1.48 54.44
N GLN A 174 22.24 -0.72 53.42
CA GLN A 174 22.77 0.58 52.94
C GLN A 174 23.99 0.71 51.97
N LYS A 175 23.68 1.36 50.83
CA LYS A 175 24.32 2.55 50.18
C LYS A 175 25.71 2.46 49.53
N ASN A 176 25.74 2.70 48.21
CA ASN A 176 26.37 3.82 47.45
C ASN A 176 26.60 3.35 46.00
N LEU A 177 25.97 3.89 44.95
CA LEU A 177 26.17 5.20 44.31
C LEU A 177 27.62 5.46 43.85
N GLN A 178 27.87 5.21 42.55
CA GLN A 178 28.83 5.89 41.64
C GLN A 178 28.66 5.18 40.27
N ARG A 179 27.92 5.73 39.28
CA ARG A 179 28.39 6.73 38.29
C ARG A 179 29.87 6.58 37.97
N PHE A 180 30.21 6.12 36.77
CA PHE A 180 31.03 6.88 35.83
C PHE A 180 30.90 6.29 34.41
N THR A 181 30.60 7.20 33.48
CA THR A 181 30.72 7.08 32.02
C THR A 181 32.18 7.22 31.58
N GLN A 182 32.40 7.02 30.27
CA GLN A 182 33.62 7.19 29.46
C GLN A 182 34.47 5.92 29.33
N GLU A 183 35.10 5.60 28.21
CA GLU A 183 35.19 6.12 26.83
C GLU A 183 36.06 5.08 26.12
N ILE A 184 35.81 4.78 24.83
CA ILE A 184 36.79 4.85 23.73
C ILE A 184 36.00 5.25 22.48
#